data_AF-X8BF22-F1
#
_entry.id   AF-X8BF22-F1
#
_cell.length_a   1.000
_cell.length_b   1.000
_cell.length_c   1.000
_cell.angle_alpha   90.00
_cell.angle_beta   90.00
_cell.angle_gamma   90.00
#
_symmetry.space_group_name_H-M   'P 1'
#
loop_
_entity.id
_entity.type
_entity.pdbx_description
1 polymer ?
#
loop_
_entity_poly.entity_id
_entity_poly.type
_entity_poly.pdbx_seq_one_letter_code
_entity_poly.pdbx_strand_id
1 'polypeptide(L)'
;MHAGMIGWEGHKMSKSRGNLVLVSTLRGQGIEPPAIRLALLAGHYRADRYWDAQVLDEAIARLHRWRTATALPAGPMPPTPSAGCGDTWPMISIPPKRLPPLMVGLPMRWSTAATTPRRLKR
;
A
#
# COMPACT_ATOMS: atom_id res chain seq x y z
N MET A 1 11.91 -9.62 8.82
CA MET A 1 10.80 -9.95 7.91
C MET A 1 11.39 -10.37 6.58
N HIS A 2 10.91 -11.46 5.97
CA HIS A 2 11.39 -11.95 4.67
C HIS A 2 10.21 -12.05 3.69
N ALA A 3 10.44 -11.67 2.45
CA ALA A 3 9.46 -11.80 1.36
C ALA A 3 9.77 -13.05 0.53
N GLY A 4 8.71 -13.67 -0.02
CA GLY A 4 8.83 -14.77 -0.98
C GLY A 4 9.44 -14.31 -2.30
N MET A 5 10.04 -15.24 -3.01
CA MET A 5 10.71 -15.02 -4.29
C MET A 5 9.69 -14.72 -5.40
N ILE A 6 10.15 -13.96 -6.41
CA ILE A 6 9.42 -13.76 -7.66
C ILE A 6 10.19 -14.46 -8.80
N GLY A 7 9.51 -15.33 -9.52
CA GLY A 7 9.98 -15.94 -10.78
C GLY A 7 9.35 -15.28 -12.01
N TRP A 8 9.89 -15.55 -13.19
CA TRP A 8 9.30 -15.21 -14.50
C TRP A 8 9.50 -16.41 -15.43
N GLU A 9 8.45 -16.81 -16.16
CA GLU A 9 8.44 -17.97 -17.07
C GLU A 9 9.07 -19.24 -16.48
N GLY A 10 8.62 -19.65 -15.29
CA GLY A 10 9.11 -20.88 -14.64
C GLY A 10 10.55 -20.81 -14.10
N HIS A 11 11.24 -19.67 -14.26
CA HIS A 11 12.59 -19.46 -13.77
C HIS A 11 12.65 -18.38 -12.70
N LYS A 12 13.56 -18.56 -11.74
CA LYS A 12 13.86 -17.52 -10.75
C LYS A 12 14.37 -16.27 -11.45
N MET A 13 13.82 -15.12 -11.11
CA MET A 13 14.27 -13.84 -11.65
C MET A 13 15.70 -13.59 -11.16
N SER A 14 16.68 -13.48 -12.08
CA SER A 14 18.07 -13.19 -11.72
C SER A 14 18.72 -12.26 -12.74
N LYS A 15 19.62 -11.40 -12.25
CA LYS A 15 20.43 -10.51 -13.09
C LYS A 15 21.34 -11.30 -14.04
N SER A 16 21.85 -12.45 -13.62
CA SER A 16 22.72 -13.30 -14.43
C SER A 16 22.01 -14.01 -15.58
N ARG A 17 20.70 -14.30 -15.44
CA ARG A 17 19.90 -14.93 -16.49
C ARG A 17 19.26 -13.93 -17.46
N GLY A 18 19.42 -12.63 -17.24
CA GLY A 18 18.82 -11.59 -18.08
C GLY A 18 17.29 -11.50 -18.03
N ASN A 19 16.64 -12.34 -17.22
CA ASN A 19 15.20 -12.47 -17.16
C ASN A 19 14.59 -11.53 -16.10
N LEU A 20 14.93 -10.25 -16.15
CA LEU A 20 14.43 -9.24 -15.21
C LEU A 20 13.37 -8.37 -15.88
N VAL A 21 12.18 -8.32 -15.29
CA VAL A 21 11.17 -7.33 -15.66
C VAL A 21 11.42 -6.07 -14.85
N LEU A 22 11.99 -5.04 -15.49
CA LEU A 22 12.29 -3.77 -14.83
C LEU A 22 11.04 -2.89 -14.74
N VAL A 23 10.79 -2.35 -13.55
CA VAL A 23 9.71 -1.38 -13.32
C VAL A 23 9.89 -0.13 -14.20
N SER A 24 11.13 0.27 -14.49
CA SER A 24 11.41 1.39 -15.40
C SER A 24 10.93 1.10 -16.82
N THR A 25 11.13 -0.12 -17.32
CA THR A 25 10.67 -0.55 -18.65
C THR A 25 9.15 -0.58 -18.70
N LEU A 26 8.48 -1.15 -17.68
CA LEU A 26 7.02 -1.17 -17.59
C LEU A 26 6.43 0.26 -17.57
N ARG A 27 7.08 1.17 -16.84
CA ARG A 27 6.67 2.59 -16.84
C ARG A 27 6.88 3.26 -18.20
N GLY A 28 7.95 2.92 -18.92
CA GLY A 28 8.20 3.39 -20.29
C GLY A 28 7.17 2.88 -21.30
N GLN A 29 6.58 1.71 -21.04
CA GLN A 29 5.48 1.14 -21.83
C GLN A 29 4.10 1.77 -21.52
N GLY A 30 4.03 2.77 -20.62
CA GLY A 30 2.78 3.43 -20.24
C GLY A 30 2.01 2.74 -19.11
N ILE A 31 2.62 1.76 -18.43
CA ILE A 31 1.95 1.07 -17.33
C ILE A 31 1.96 1.93 -16.06
N GLU A 32 0.76 2.18 -15.56
CA GLU A 32 0.48 2.94 -14.34
C GLU A 32 1.14 2.27 -13.11
N PRO A 33 1.95 3.00 -12.30
CA PRO A 33 2.56 2.46 -11.09
C PRO A 33 1.58 1.80 -10.09
N PRO A 34 0.34 2.30 -9.91
CA PRO A 34 -0.67 1.61 -9.11
C PRO A 34 -0.99 0.18 -9.59
N ALA A 35 -1.01 -0.07 -10.91
CA ALA A 35 -1.28 -1.40 -11.45
C ALA A 35 -0.12 -2.37 -11.13
N ILE A 36 1.12 -1.91 -11.27
CA ILE A 36 2.32 -2.71 -10.91
C ILE A 36 2.29 -3.08 -9.42
N ARG A 37 1.91 -2.15 -8.54
CA ARG A 37 1.75 -2.44 -7.10
C ARG A 37 0.66 -3.47 -6.83
N LEU A 38 -0.47 -3.37 -7.52
CA LEU A 38 -1.56 -4.32 -7.36
C LEU A 38 -1.19 -5.73 -7.83
N ALA A 39 -0.45 -5.83 -8.93
CA ALA A 39 0.09 -7.11 -9.39
C ALA A 39 1.04 -7.73 -8.35
N LEU A 40 1.93 -6.93 -7.74
CA LEU A 40 2.83 -7.41 -6.70
C LEU A 40 2.13 -7.86 -5.41
N LEU A 41 0.98 -7.25 -5.10
CA LEU A 41 0.17 -7.50 -3.91
C LEU A 41 -0.93 -8.56 -4.12
N ALA A 42 -1.13 -9.05 -5.35
CA ALA A 42 -2.18 -10.02 -5.65
C ALA A 42 -1.99 -11.37 -4.94
N GLY A 43 -0.78 -11.67 -4.46
CA GLY A 43 -0.45 -12.87 -3.71
C GLY A 43 0.06 -12.60 -2.30
N HIS A 44 0.15 -13.65 -1.48
CA HIS A 44 0.69 -13.55 -0.14
C HIS A 44 2.18 -13.21 -0.17
N TYR A 45 2.59 -12.20 0.60
CA TYR A 45 3.96 -11.66 0.54
C TYR A 45 5.07 -12.66 0.91
N ARG A 46 4.75 -13.74 1.63
CA ARG A 46 5.69 -14.81 1.99
C ARG A 46 5.71 -15.98 1.00
N ALA A 47 4.73 -16.07 0.13
CA ALA A 47 4.67 -17.16 -0.85
C ALA A 47 5.57 -16.81 -2.06
N ASP A 48 6.27 -17.82 -2.55
CA ASP A 48 6.93 -17.76 -3.85
C ASP A 48 5.86 -17.64 -4.94
N ARG A 49 6.09 -16.75 -5.90
CA ARG A 49 5.11 -16.46 -6.95
C ARG A 49 5.79 -16.18 -8.29
N TYR A 50 5.03 -16.35 -9.36
CA TYR A 50 5.48 -15.99 -10.69
C TYR A 50 4.87 -14.65 -11.10
N TRP A 51 5.72 -13.80 -11.65
CA TRP A 51 5.30 -12.65 -12.43
C TRP A 51 4.95 -13.18 -13.84
N ASP A 52 3.83 -12.73 -14.37
CA ASP A 52 3.36 -13.04 -15.72
C ASP A 52 2.53 -11.85 -16.25
N ALA A 53 2.37 -11.75 -17.56
CA ALA A 53 1.51 -10.77 -18.20
C ALA A 53 0.05 -10.87 -17.70
N GLN A 54 -0.46 -12.09 -17.45
CA GLN A 54 -1.82 -12.28 -16.95
C GLN A 54 -2.05 -11.62 -15.59
N VAL A 55 -1.07 -11.72 -14.68
CA VAL A 55 -1.14 -11.09 -13.34
C VAL A 55 -1.20 -9.56 -13.46
N LEU A 56 -0.50 -9.01 -14.45
CA LEU A 56 -0.50 -7.58 -14.71
C LEU A 56 -1.84 -7.12 -15.31
N ASP A 57 -2.39 -7.88 -16.27
CA ASP A 57 -3.69 -7.60 -16.87
C ASP A 57 -4.83 -7.67 -15.84
N GLU A 58 -4.82 -8.67 -14.97
CA GLU A 58 -5.76 -8.78 -13.85
C GLU A 58 -5.67 -7.58 -12.90
N ALA A 59 -4.45 -7.13 -12.62
CA ALA A 59 -4.22 -5.97 -11.76
C ALA A 59 -4.71 -4.67 -12.41
N ILE A 60 -4.53 -4.51 -13.72
CA ILE A 60 -5.05 -3.37 -14.49
C ILE A 60 -6.58 -3.40 -14.47
N ALA A 61 -7.20 -4.54 -14.75
CA ALA A 61 -8.65 -4.70 -14.71
C ALA A 61 -9.21 -4.43 -13.30
N ARG A 62 -8.53 -4.91 -12.25
CA ARG A 62 -8.88 -4.63 -10.86
C ARG A 62 -8.77 -3.15 -10.52
N LEU A 63 -7.69 -2.49 -10.93
CA LEU A 63 -7.50 -1.06 -10.75
C LEU A 63 -8.61 -0.26 -11.44
N HIS A 64 -8.96 -0.62 -12.67
CA HIS A 64 -10.04 0.01 -13.41
C HIS A 64 -11.37 -0.13 -12.66
N ARG A 65 -11.73 -1.35 -12.24
CA ARG A 65 -12.95 -1.60 -11.46
C ARG A 65 -13.03 -0.77 -10.18
N TRP A 66 -11.92 -0.64 -9.47
CA TRP A 66 -11.90 0.17 -8.24
C TRP A 66 -12.06 1.65 -8.54
N ARG A 67 -11.36 2.17 -9.56
CA ARG A 67 -11.50 3.56 -9.99
C ARG A 67 -12.93 3.88 -10.41
N THR A 68 -13.57 3.01 -11.20
CA THR A 68 -14.96 3.18 -11.60
C THR A 68 -15.90 3.14 -10.40
N ALA A 69 -15.71 2.21 -9.47
CA ALA A 69 -16.55 2.11 -8.28
C ALA A 69 -16.42 3.34 -7.36
N THR A 70 -15.21 3.89 -7.21
CA THR A 70 -14.97 5.08 -6.38
C THR A 70 -15.44 6.39 -7.02
N ALA A 71 -15.60 6.42 -8.35
CA ALA A 71 -16.08 7.59 -9.07
C ALA A 71 -17.62 7.69 -9.09
N LEU A 72 -18.33 6.65 -8.66
CA LEU A 72 -19.78 6.67 -8.57
C LEU A 72 -20.23 7.65 -7.48
N PRO A 73 -21.15 8.59 -7.77
CA PRO A 73 -21.67 9.53 -6.80
C PRO A 73 -22.58 8.78 -5.82
N ALA A 74 -21.98 8.28 -4.73
CA ALA A 74 -22.60 7.55 -3.63
C ALA A 74 -23.18 6.15 -3.99
N GLY A 75 -22.86 5.17 -3.14
CA GLY A 75 -23.55 3.88 -3.13
C GLY A 75 -25.04 4.06 -2.80
N PRO A 76 -25.88 3.02 -3.01
CA PRO A 76 -27.29 3.09 -2.69
C PRO A 76 -27.45 3.66 -1.27
N MET A 77 -28.23 4.74 -1.17
CA MET A 77 -28.62 5.30 0.11
C MET A 77 -29.06 4.13 1.00
N PRO A 78 -28.49 3.96 2.20
CA PRO A 78 -28.94 2.89 3.08
C PRO A 78 -30.46 3.02 3.21
N PRO A 79 -31.22 1.90 3.14
CA PRO A 79 -32.66 1.97 3.28
C PRO A 79 -32.93 2.74 4.57
N THR A 80 -33.80 3.76 4.48
CA THR A 80 -34.23 4.53 5.64
C THR A 80 -34.55 3.54 6.76
N PRO A 81 -33.92 3.63 7.94
CA PRO A 81 -34.16 2.68 9.00
C PRO A 81 -35.67 2.65 9.26
N SER A 82 -36.30 1.50 9.02
CA SER A 82 -37.69 1.31 9.39
C SER A 82 -37.78 1.51 10.90
N ALA A 83 -38.84 2.18 11.35
CA ALA A 83 -39.00 2.67 12.71
C ALA A 83 -39.10 1.58 13.81
N GLY A 84 -38.63 0.36 13.57
CA GLY A 84 -38.62 -0.76 14.51
C GLY A 84 -37.28 -1.48 14.68
N CYS A 85 -36.19 -1.05 14.03
CA CYS A 85 -34.88 -1.69 14.24
C CYS A 85 -34.18 -1.12 15.49
N GLY A 86 -34.51 -1.69 16.64
CA GLY A 86 -33.91 -1.39 17.94
C GLY A 86 -32.55 -2.07 18.16
N ASP A 87 -31.63 -2.05 17.19
CA ASP A 87 -30.28 -2.56 17.37
C ASP A 87 -29.34 -1.43 17.78
N THR A 88 -29.17 -1.28 19.09
CA THR A 88 -28.19 -0.43 19.76
C THR A 88 -26.76 -0.88 19.46
N TRP A 89 -26.26 -0.58 18.26
CA TRP A 89 -24.82 -0.41 18.08
C TRP A 89 -24.46 0.96 18.66
N PRO A 90 -23.57 1.05 19.67
CA PRO A 90 -23.15 2.35 20.13
C PRO A 90 -22.41 3.00 18.97
N MET A 91 -22.99 4.10 18.52
CA MET A 91 -22.36 5.10 17.68
C MET A 91 -20.96 5.34 18.25
N ILE A 92 -19.94 4.78 17.59
CA ILE A 92 -18.55 5.17 17.81
C ILE A 92 -18.46 6.58 17.21
N SER A 93 -18.95 7.55 17.98
CA SER A 93 -18.67 8.95 17.80
C SER A 93 -17.17 9.10 18.03
N ILE A 94 -16.37 8.94 16.98
CA ILE A 94 -15.01 9.45 16.97
C ILE A 94 -15.16 10.97 16.98
N PRO A 95 -14.92 11.67 18.11
CA PRO A 95 -14.91 13.12 18.06
C PRO A 95 -13.82 13.54 17.08
N PRO A 96 -14.02 14.58 16.26
CA PRO A 96 -12.92 15.13 15.48
C PRO A 96 -11.83 15.50 16.49
N LYS A 97 -10.68 14.81 16.42
CA LYS A 97 -9.49 15.22 17.17
C LYS A 97 -9.22 16.66 16.77
N ARG A 98 -9.55 17.59 17.66
CA ARG A 98 -9.24 19.01 17.53
C ARG A 98 -7.71 19.08 17.55
N LEU A 99 -7.09 19.08 16.37
CA LEU A 99 -5.67 19.30 16.21
C LEU A 99 -5.37 20.65 16.89
N PRO A 100 -4.41 20.72 17.82
CA PRO A 100 -3.96 22.02 18.31
C PRO A 100 -3.46 22.83 17.10
N PRO A 101 -3.73 24.14 17.04
CA PRO A 101 -3.16 24.97 16.00
C PRO A 101 -1.64 24.78 16.03
N LEU A 102 -1.07 24.47 14.87
CA LEU A 102 0.37 24.45 14.66
C LEU A 102 0.92 25.78 15.20
N MET A 103 1.62 25.73 16.33
CA MET A 103 2.53 26.80 16.71
C MET A 103 3.63 26.84 15.66
N VAL A 104 3.40 27.64 14.63
CA VAL A 104 4.44 28.12 13.73
C VAL A 104 5.30 29.06 14.57
N GLY A 105 6.50 28.62 14.95
CA GLY A 105 7.50 29.53 15.51
C GLY A 105 8.27 29.06 16.74
N LEU A 106 8.87 27.87 16.71
CA LEU A 106 10.08 27.61 17.50
C LEU A 106 11.23 27.27 16.55
N PRO A 107 12.36 28.00 16.53
CA PRO A 107 13.53 27.59 15.78
C PRO A 107 14.06 26.29 16.38
N MET A 108 14.11 25.27 15.52
CA MET A 108 14.56 23.93 15.83
C MET A 108 16.07 23.95 16.13
N ARG A 109 16.43 24.12 17.40
CA ARG A 109 17.80 23.94 17.88
C ARG A 109 18.06 22.43 17.97
N TRP A 110 18.63 21.84 16.92
CA TRP A 110 19.15 20.47 17.00
C TRP A 110 20.34 20.45 17.97
N SER A 111 20.11 19.97 19.19
CA SER A 111 21.19 19.70 20.13
C SER A 111 21.82 18.36 19.74
N THR A 112 22.96 18.40 19.05
CA THR A 112 23.87 17.27 18.87
C THR A 112 24.54 16.94 20.21
N ALA A 113 23.85 16.20 21.07
CA ALA A 113 24.49 15.54 22.20
C ALA A 113 25.06 14.20 21.72
N ALA A 114 26.35 14.22 21.39
CA ALA A 114 27.15 13.07 21.07
C ALA A 114 27.01 11.99 22.16
N THR A 115 26.55 10.80 21.78
CA THR A 115 26.61 9.61 22.64
C THR A 115 28.04 9.10 22.67
N THR A 116 28.78 9.45 23.72
CA THR A 116 30.08 8.86 24.05
C THR A 116 29.92 7.37 24.37
N PRO A 117 30.63 6.45 23.69
CA PRO A 117 30.63 5.05 24.10
C PRO A 117 31.45 4.86 25.39
N ARG A 118 30.79 4.36 26.44
CA ARG A 118 31.40 3.98 27.71
C ARG A 118 32.27 2.74 27.51
N ARG A 119 33.57 2.98 27.32
CA ARG A 119 34.64 1.98 27.35
C ARG A 119 34.72 1.34 28.74
N LEU A 120 34.20 0.14 28.92
CA LEU A 120 34.61 -0.71 30.05
C LEU A 120 35.87 -1.47 29.66
N LYS A 121 36.95 -1.22 30.42
CA LYS A 121 38.21 -1.96 30.35
C LYS A 121 38.13 -3.20 31.26
N ARG A 122 38.88 -4.21 30.82
CA ARG A 122 39.45 -5.37 31.53
C ARG A 122 38.58 -6.61 31.53
#